data_AF-A0A914CFF2-F1
#
_entry.id   AF-A0A914CFF2-F1
#
_cell.length_a   1.000
_cell.length_b   1.000
_cell.length_c   1.000
_cell.angle_alpha   90.00
_cell.angle_beta   90.00
_cell.angle_gamma   90.00
#
_symmetry.space_group_name_H-M   'P 1'
#
loop_
_entity.id
_entity.type
_entity.pdbx_description
1 polymer ?
#
loop_
_entity_poly.entity_id
_entity_poly.type
_entity_poly.pdbx_seq_one_letter_code
_entity_poly.pdbx_strand_id
1 'polypeptide(L)'
;MSTNLIHKESVKVKPCYYFWLGLKLKNKIPKIWTDGTTVDFGKTDMTPWDKGEPNNANPQENCVVMYGYSEALGKWNDLSCDKVDEWEAISGMVCKTVAT
;
A
#
# COMPACT_ATOMS: atom_id res chain seq x y z
N MET A 1 -33.65 35.47 18.38
CA MET A 1 -32.28 34.91 18.31
C MET A 1 -32.39 33.55 17.64
N SER A 2 -32.17 33.50 16.32
CA SER A 2 -32.26 32.24 15.57
C SER A 2 -30.91 31.56 15.69
N THR A 3 -30.86 30.40 16.34
CA THR A 3 -29.65 29.59 16.43
C THR A 3 -29.41 28.92 15.08
N ASN A 4 -28.28 29.23 14.45
CA ASN A 4 -27.77 28.49 13.30
C ASN A 4 -27.36 27.09 13.78
N LEU A 5 -28.21 26.08 13.57
CA LEU A 5 -27.77 24.69 13.57
C LEU A 5 -27.17 24.41 12.20
N ILE A 6 -25.88 24.76 12.04
CA ILE A 6 -25.09 24.26 10.92
C ILE A 6 -25.00 22.74 11.13
N HIS A 7 -25.65 21.99 10.24
CA HIS A 7 -25.49 20.56 10.14
C HIS A 7 -24.01 20.29 9.89
N LYS A 8 -23.28 19.86 10.92
CA LYS A 8 -21.85 19.52 10.81
C LYS A 8 -21.73 18.14 10.17
N GLU A 9 -22.23 18.01 8.94
CA GLU A 9 -21.88 16.90 8.07
C GLU A 9 -20.45 17.12 7.59
N SER A 10 -19.50 16.73 8.42
CA SER A 10 -18.09 16.72 8.02
C SER A 10 -17.39 15.53 8.65
N VAL A 11 -17.69 14.34 8.15
CA VAL A 11 -16.72 13.25 8.11
C VAL A 11 -16.71 12.67 6.70
N LYS A 12 -16.15 13.42 5.75
CA LYS A 12 -15.63 12.80 4.52
C LYS A 12 -14.25 12.25 4.86
N VAL A 13 -14.17 11.04 5.41
CA VAL A 13 -12.89 10.31 5.43
C VAL A 13 -12.55 10.04 3.97
N LYS A 14 -11.56 10.75 3.42
CA LYS A 14 -11.03 10.49 2.09
C LYS A 14 -9.82 9.56 2.20
N PRO A 15 -9.65 8.65 1.23
CA PRO A 15 -9.29 7.27 1.51
C PRO A 15 -7.83 7.10 1.90
N CYS A 16 -7.57 5.98 2.58
CA CYS A 16 -6.25 5.37 2.58
C CYS A 16 -5.87 5.13 1.11
N TYR A 17 -4.95 5.93 0.59
CA TYR A 17 -4.49 5.79 -0.78
C TYR A 17 -3.40 4.73 -0.81
N TYR A 18 -3.54 3.76 -1.70
CA TYR A 18 -2.53 2.73 -1.92
C TYR A 18 -2.00 2.79 -3.34
N PHE A 19 -0.71 2.53 -3.51
CA PHE A 19 -0.09 2.41 -4.82
C PHE A 19 0.50 1.01 -4.97
N TRP A 20 0.09 0.27 -6.01
CA TRP A 20 0.73 -1.01 -6.33
C TRP A 20 2.17 -0.79 -6.77
N LEU A 21 3.10 -1.58 -6.24
CA LEU A 21 4.52 -1.50 -6.60
C LEU A 21 4.92 -2.53 -7.67
N GLY A 22 4.04 -3.48 -7.99
CA GLY A 22 4.39 -4.57 -8.91
C GLY A 22 5.32 -5.63 -8.30
N LEU A 23 5.44 -5.69 -6.97
CA LEU A 23 6.15 -6.76 -6.27
C LEU A 23 5.17 -7.88 -5.88
N LYS A 24 5.58 -9.13 -6.11
CA LYS A 24 4.86 -10.32 -5.62
C LYS A 24 5.61 -11.02 -4.48
N LEU A 25 4.85 -11.47 -3.49
CA LEU A 25 5.33 -12.32 -2.40
C LEU A 25 5.00 -13.79 -2.66
N LYS A 26 5.74 -14.68 -1.97
CA LYS A 26 5.39 -16.09 -1.76
C LYS A 26 5.66 -16.42 -0.30
N ASN A 27 4.62 -16.74 0.47
CA ASN A 27 4.71 -17.02 1.91
C ASN A 27 5.45 -15.91 2.68
N LYS A 28 5.02 -14.65 2.55
CA LYS A 28 5.64 -13.46 3.19
C LYS A 28 7.05 -13.11 2.70
N ILE A 29 7.59 -13.86 1.74
CA ILE A 29 8.92 -13.61 1.19
C ILE A 29 8.76 -12.89 -0.16
N PRO A 30 9.32 -11.68 -0.33
CA PRO A 30 9.41 -11.02 -1.62
C PRO A 30 10.12 -11.92 -2.63
N LYS A 31 9.53 -12.13 -3.81
CA LYS A 31 10.09 -13.04 -4.81
C LYS A 31 10.58 -12.33 -6.05
N ILE A 32 9.72 -11.54 -6.68
CA ILE A 32 10.01 -11.01 -8.01
C ILE A 32 9.16 -9.77 -8.28
N TRP A 33 9.76 -8.81 -8.96
CA TRP A 33 9.04 -7.68 -9.55
C TRP A 33 8.35 -8.14 -10.84
N THR A 34 7.28 -7.45 -11.24
CA THR A 34 6.56 -7.75 -12.48
C THR A 34 7.39 -7.55 -13.74
N ASP A 35 8.52 -6.82 -13.66
CA ASP A 35 9.49 -6.68 -14.75
C ASP A 35 10.53 -7.82 -14.81
N GLY A 36 10.40 -8.83 -13.94
CA GLY A 36 11.28 -9.99 -13.88
C GLY A 36 12.56 -9.79 -13.06
N THR A 37 12.81 -8.57 -12.55
CA THR A 37 13.98 -8.32 -11.70
C THR A 37 13.82 -8.96 -10.31
N THR A 38 14.93 -9.38 -9.72
CA THR A 38 14.95 -9.91 -8.35
C THR A 38 14.81 -8.77 -7.34
N VAL A 39 14.22 -9.10 -6.19
CA VAL A 39 14.16 -8.16 -5.06
C VAL A 39 15.54 -8.07 -4.41
N ASP A 40 16.05 -6.86 -4.28
CA ASP A 40 17.26 -6.56 -3.53
C ASP A 40 16.99 -5.37 -2.61
N PHE A 41 17.12 -5.57 -1.30
CA PHE A 41 16.99 -4.51 -0.30
C PHE A 41 18.36 -3.87 0.02
N GLY A 42 19.40 -4.22 -0.73
CA GLY A 42 20.78 -3.87 -0.46
C GLY A 42 21.34 -4.62 0.74
N LYS A 43 22.51 -4.18 1.22
CA LYS A 43 23.23 -4.76 2.37
C LYS A 43 22.72 -4.25 3.73
N THR A 44 21.51 -3.71 3.78
CA THR A 44 20.95 -3.12 5.00
C THR A 44 19.84 -4.01 5.53
N ASP A 45 19.81 -4.23 6.85
CA ASP A 45 18.68 -4.89 7.52
C ASP A 45 17.41 -4.02 7.53
N MET A 46 17.46 -2.86 6.88
CA MET A 46 16.33 -1.96 6.74
C MET A 46 15.48 -2.37 5.54
N THR A 47 14.22 -2.69 5.83
CA THR A 47 13.22 -2.95 4.81
C THR A 47 12.23 -1.78 4.72
N PRO A 48 11.58 -1.58 3.56
CA PRO A 48 10.57 -0.54 3.39
C PRO A 48 9.20 -0.93 3.97
N TRP A 49 9.07 -2.13 4.56
CA TRP A 49 7.85 -2.59 5.20
C TRP A 49 7.42 -1.67 6.35
N ASP A 50 6.11 -1.54 6.52
CA ASP A 50 5.57 -0.97 7.75
C ASP A 50 5.81 -1.92 8.93
N LYS A 51 5.67 -1.40 10.14
CA LYS A 51 5.90 -2.17 11.36
C LYS A 51 4.91 -3.34 11.43
N GLY A 52 5.46 -4.56 11.36
CA GLY A 52 4.68 -5.80 11.45
C GLY A 52 4.43 -6.46 10.10
N GLU A 53 4.80 -5.80 9.00
CA GLU A 53 4.62 -6.31 7.64
C GLU A 53 5.86 -7.05 7.11
N PRO A 54 5.69 -7.99 6.17
CA PRO A 54 4.42 -8.51 5.66
C PRO A 54 3.75 -9.52 6.61
N ASN A 55 2.47 -9.34 6.88
CA ASN A 55 1.75 -10.08 7.90
C ASN A 55 0.85 -11.21 7.35
N ASN A 56 0.50 -11.20 6.06
CA ASN A 56 -0.50 -12.06 5.42
C ASN A 56 -1.75 -12.21 6.30
N ALA A 57 -2.33 -11.07 6.71
CA ALA A 57 -3.50 -10.96 7.56
C ALA A 57 -4.73 -11.58 6.90
N ASN A 58 -4.82 -11.50 5.57
CA ASN A 58 -5.81 -12.23 4.78
C ASN A 58 -5.18 -13.43 4.06
N PRO A 59 -5.94 -14.51 3.78
CA PRO A 59 -5.45 -15.56 2.92
C PRO A 59 -5.08 -15.00 1.54
N GLN A 60 -3.85 -15.25 1.10
CA GLN A 60 -3.34 -14.93 -0.25
C GLN A 60 -2.96 -13.45 -0.51
N GLU A 61 -2.45 -12.73 0.49
CA GLU A 61 -1.87 -11.39 0.31
C GLU A 61 -0.48 -11.47 -0.35
N ASN A 62 -0.48 -11.69 -1.66
CA ASN A 62 0.73 -11.93 -2.44
C ASN A 62 1.18 -10.71 -3.27
N CYS A 63 0.55 -9.55 -3.10
CA CYS A 63 0.89 -8.32 -3.81
C CYS A 63 1.28 -7.21 -2.84
N VAL A 64 2.15 -6.28 -3.26
CA VAL A 64 2.66 -5.20 -2.40
C VAL A 64 2.10 -3.85 -2.81
N VAL A 65 1.52 -3.15 -1.84
CA VAL A 65 1.16 -1.74 -1.94
C VAL A 65 2.09 -0.87 -1.11
N MET A 66 2.15 0.41 -1.48
CA MET A 66 2.72 1.48 -0.67
C MET A 66 1.60 2.37 -0.12
N TYR A 67 1.67 2.71 1.15
CA TYR A 67 0.78 3.70 1.76
C TYR A 67 1.07 5.09 1.18
N GLY A 68 0.03 5.72 0.63
CA GLY A 68 0.03 7.09 0.09
C GLY A 68 -0.46 8.14 1.08
N TYR A 69 -0.89 7.73 2.27
CA TYR A 69 -1.37 8.58 3.36
C TYR A 69 -1.14 7.87 4.71
N SER A 70 -1.33 8.57 5.82
CA SER A 70 -1.10 8.15 7.23
C SER A 70 0.36 8.22 7.73
N GLU A 71 0.59 7.82 8.99
CA GLU A 71 1.92 7.71 9.59
C GLU A 71 2.81 6.68 8.87
N ALA A 72 2.21 5.74 8.16
CA ALA A 72 2.90 4.74 7.35
C ALA A 72 3.24 5.25 5.94
N LEU A 73 3.09 6.54 5.63
CA LEU A 73 3.37 7.10 4.31
C LEU A 73 4.72 6.61 3.73
N GLY A 74 4.67 6.02 2.54
CA GLY A 74 5.83 5.46 1.84
C GLY A 74 6.24 4.05 2.28
N LYS A 75 5.65 3.51 3.35
CA LYS A 75 5.87 2.15 3.82
C LYS A 75 5.05 1.14 3.04
N TRP A 76 5.52 -0.11 3.05
CA TRP A 76 4.92 -1.20 2.30
C TRP A 76 4.00 -2.06 3.16
N ASN A 77 2.97 -2.60 2.52
CA ASN A 77 2.02 -3.56 3.08
C ASN A 77 1.77 -4.67 2.06
N ASP A 78 1.65 -5.92 2.52
CA ASP A 78 1.11 -6.99 1.69
C ASP A 78 -0.42 -6.95 1.68
N LEU A 79 -0.99 -7.13 0.51
CA LEU A 79 -2.42 -7.03 0.29
C LEU A 79 -2.86 -8.08 -0.72
N SER A 80 -4.13 -8.48 -0.64
CA SER A 80 -4.73 -9.37 -1.64
C SER A 80 -4.64 -8.69 -3.02
N CYS A 81 -4.14 -9.43 -4.02
CA CYS A 81 -3.99 -8.93 -5.37
C CYS A 81 -5.34 -8.53 -6.01
N ASP A 82 -6.44 -9.12 -5.51
CA ASP A 82 -7.80 -8.91 -6.01
C ASP A 82 -8.58 -7.89 -5.15
N LYS A 83 -7.88 -7.09 -4.33
CA LYS A 83 -8.52 -6.06 -3.50
C LYS A 83 -9.28 -5.06 -4.37
N VAL A 84 -10.58 -4.91 -4.09
CA VAL A 84 -11.52 -4.00 -4.76
C VAL A 84 -12.32 -3.13 -3.77
N ASP A 85 -11.86 -3.02 -2.52
CA ASP A 85 -12.61 -2.33 -1.46
C ASP A 85 -12.69 -0.81 -1.70
N GLU A 86 -13.88 -0.25 -1.50
CA GLU A 86 -14.17 1.18 -1.67
C GLU A 86 -13.53 2.05 -0.57
N TRP A 87 -13.25 1.48 0.61
CA TRP A 87 -12.65 2.20 1.75
C TRP A 87 -11.12 2.31 1.67
N GLU A 88 -10.48 1.44 0.89
CA GLU A 88 -9.04 1.34 0.67
C GLU A 88 -8.74 1.48 -0.82
N ALA A 89 -8.81 2.71 -1.31
CA ALA A 89 -8.70 2.99 -2.73
C ALA A 89 -7.28 2.75 -3.25
N ILE A 90 -7.15 1.79 -4.16
CA ILE A 90 -5.98 1.69 -5.03
C ILE A 90 -5.97 2.92 -5.94
N SER A 91 -4.99 3.79 -5.72
CA SER A 91 -4.83 5.07 -6.40
C SER A 91 -4.06 4.95 -7.72
N GLY A 92 -3.29 3.87 -7.90
CA GLY A 92 -2.54 3.62 -9.12
C GLY A 92 -1.41 2.62 -8.93
N MET A 93 -0.48 2.62 -9.89
CA MET A 93 0.72 1.77 -9.89
C MET A 93 1.97 2.65 -9.99
N VAL A 94 3.02 2.29 -9.26
CA VAL A 94 4.35 2.89 -9.41
C VAL A 94 5.15 2.06 -10.40
N CYS A 95 5.68 2.69 -11.44
CA CYS A 95 6.52 2.05 -12.44
C CYS A 95 7.99 2.44 -12.25
N LYS A 96 8.89 1.52 -12.59
CA LYS A 96 10.32 1.82 -12.71
C LYS A 96 10.55 2.74 -13.90
N THR A 97 11.33 3.81 -13.70
CA THR A 97 11.82 4.63 -14.82
C THR A 97 13.09 4.00 -15.39
N VAL A 98 13.22 4.03 -16.71
CA VAL A 98 14.49 3.70 -17.37
C VAL A 98 15.31 4.97 -17.35
N ALA A 99 16.40 4.99 -16.57
CA ALA A 99 17.38 6.06 -16.68
C ALA A 99 18.07 5.93 -18.03
N THR A 100 17.88 6.93 -18.90
CA THR A 100 18.59 7.08 -20.17
C THR A 100 19.97 7.66 -19.96
#